data_AF-K5WL09-F1
#
_entry.id   AF-K5WL09-F1
#
_cell.length_a   1.000
_cell.length_b   1.000
_cell.length_c   1.000
_cell.angle_alpha   90.00
_cell.angle_beta   90.00
_cell.angle_gamma   90.00
#
_symmetry.space_group_name_H-M   'P 1'
#
loop_
_entity.id
_entity.type
_entity.pdbx_description
1 polymer ?
#
loop_
_entity_poly.entity_id
_entity_poly.type
_entity_poly.pdbx_seq_one_letter_code
_entity_poly.pdbx_strand_id
1 'polypeptide(L)'
;MAYFEYRNQPAKVLWLTYFLSTTLLFQLPAWIFLSAVPAFRPRRSWGFLRTFTVHFIKAFANEMPFKIGIQWAGGGSEKDSAHPEQTGFAWVNPVPESLVVGEINSVARHNDAAPARAPGYRYRAPNQRGKHDQPAQNGERTTHHPHGGAHISGSADPKGFQVPTIRAILETSSTVVQRAFAVEYRLASSAPFPAANPFLVALVDALSGYYYLVEDLGFKPENIIVAGDSSGGHLAVALTRYLVGAAISSLATPGALFLHSPAMD
;
A
#
# COMPACT_ATOMS: atom_id res chain seq x y z
N MET A 1 -18.68 18.08 5.71
CA MET A 1 -18.93 16.82 6.46
C MET A 1 -17.94 16.77 7.61
N ALA A 2 -18.36 16.53 8.86
CA ALA A 2 -17.42 16.42 9.98
C ALA A 2 -16.77 15.02 9.96
N TYR A 3 -15.43 14.98 9.86
CA TYR A 3 -14.64 13.75 9.94
C TYR A 3 -14.43 13.34 11.39
N PHE A 4 -14.43 12.03 11.64
CA PHE A 4 -14.16 11.40 12.93
C PHE A 4 -15.06 11.89 14.08
N GLU A 5 -16.30 12.25 13.75
CA GLU A 5 -17.32 12.79 14.65
C GLU A 5 -17.62 11.83 15.81
N TYR A 6 -17.63 10.52 15.54
CA TYR A 6 -18.00 9.47 16.50
C TYR A 6 -16.79 8.62 16.92
N ARG A 7 -15.59 9.20 16.95
CA ARG A 7 -14.36 8.43 17.27
C ARG A 7 -14.23 8.03 18.74
N ASN A 8 -14.85 8.79 19.65
CA ASN A 8 -14.75 8.59 21.09
C ASN A 8 -15.96 7.82 21.65
N GLN A 9 -15.75 7.08 22.74
CA GLN A 9 -16.85 6.47 23.50
C GLN A 9 -17.62 7.53 24.29
N PRO A 10 -18.94 7.38 24.49
CA PRO A 10 -19.80 6.28 24.02
C PRO A 10 -20.35 6.48 22.59
N ALA A 11 -20.13 7.65 21.98
CA ALA A 11 -20.68 8.01 20.68
C ALA A 11 -20.30 7.00 19.58
N LYS A 12 -19.09 6.45 19.63
CA LYS A 12 -18.62 5.40 18.72
C LYS A 12 -19.52 4.16 18.71
N VAL A 13 -19.82 3.62 19.89
CA VAL A 13 -20.68 2.42 20.01
C VAL A 13 -22.11 2.73 19.57
N LEU A 14 -22.66 3.87 19.99
CA LEU A 14 -24.02 4.27 19.58
C LEU A 14 -24.14 4.40 18.06
N TRP A 15 -23.17 5.06 17.43
CA TRP A 15 -23.15 5.20 15.97
C TRP A 15 -22.95 3.87 15.27
N LEU A 16 -22.05 2.99 15.78
CA LEU A 16 -21.84 1.67 15.21
C LEU A 16 -23.10 0.79 15.29
N THR A 17 -23.80 0.80 16.42
CA THR A 17 -25.07 0.09 16.56
C THR A 17 -26.09 0.61 15.56
N TYR A 18 -26.27 1.93 15.47
CA TYR A 18 -27.13 2.56 14.47
C TYR A 18 -26.75 2.16 13.03
N PHE A 19 -25.48 2.27 12.67
CA PHE A 19 -24.96 1.98 11.35
C PHE A 19 -25.18 0.50 10.98
N LEU A 20 -24.83 -0.44 11.86
CA LEU A 20 -25.00 -1.87 11.61
C LEU A 20 -26.48 -2.25 11.53
N SER A 21 -27.32 -1.75 12.45
CA SER A 21 -28.76 -2.04 12.44
C SER A 21 -29.43 -1.50 11.18
N THR A 22 -29.14 -0.26 10.79
CA THR A 22 -29.72 0.33 9.57
C THR A 22 -29.18 -0.31 8.31
N THR A 23 -27.89 -0.68 8.29
CA THR A 23 -27.29 -1.41 7.17
C THR A 23 -27.97 -2.76 6.98
N LEU A 24 -28.15 -3.53 8.05
CA LEU A 24 -28.76 -4.86 7.97
C LEU A 24 -30.24 -4.79 7.59
N LEU A 25 -31.01 -3.89 8.21
CA LEU A 25 -32.47 -3.87 8.06
C LEU A 25 -32.93 -3.16 6.79
N PHE A 26 -32.19 -2.16 6.30
CA PHE A 26 -32.66 -1.29 5.21
C PHE A 26 -31.68 -1.22 4.05
N GLN A 27 -30.39 -0.95 4.32
CA GLN A 27 -29.44 -0.69 3.23
C GLN A 27 -29.11 -1.96 2.46
N LEU A 28 -28.90 -3.09 3.14
CA LEU A 28 -28.54 -4.35 2.51
C LEU A 28 -29.66 -4.87 1.58
N PRO A 29 -30.95 -4.92 2.00
CA PRO A 29 -32.06 -5.21 1.08
C PRO A 29 -32.11 -4.25 -0.11
N ALA A 30 -31.92 -2.94 0.13
CA ALA A 30 -31.92 -1.95 -0.95
C ALA A 30 -30.75 -2.16 -1.92
N TRP A 31 -29.53 -2.41 -1.45
CA TRP A 31 -28.36 -2.67 -2.28
C TRP A 31 -28.53 -3.94 -3.10
N ILE A 32 -29.12 -5.00 -2.53
CA ILE A 32 -29.45 -6.23 -3.26
C ILE A 32 -30.43 -5.92 -4.39
N PHE A 33 -31.52 -5.19 -4.09
CA PHE A 33 -32.52 -4.82 -5.09
C PHE A 33 -31.92 -3.96 -6.23
N LEU A 34 -31.19 -2.91 -5.88
CA LEU A 34 -30.53 -2.02 -6.84
C LEU A 34 -29.47 -2.75 -7.68
N SER A 35 -28.81 -3.75 -7.10
CA SER A 35 -27.83 -4.58 -7.80
C SER A 35 -28.50 -5.64 -8.68
N ALA A 36 -29.68 -6.12 -8.32
CA ALA A 36 -30.40 -7.15 -9.07
C ALA A 36 -30.99 -6.60 -10.37
N VAL A 37 -31.59 -5.41 -10.34
CA VAL A 37 -32.28 -4.82 -11.50
C VAL A 37 -31.31 -3.99 -12.36
N PRO A 38 -30.99 -4.42 -13.61
CA PRO A 38 -29.99 -3.72 -14.44
C PRO A 38 -30.28 -2.23 -14.67
N ALA A 39 -31.56 -1.84 -14.72
CA ALA A 39 -31.98 -0.45 -14.93
C ALA A 39 -31.61 0.48 -13.76
N PHE A 40 -31.44 -0.04 -12.55
CA PHE A 40 -31.10 0.73 -11.35
C PHE A 40 -29.61 0.70 -11.00
N ARG A 41 -28.83 -0.12 -11.69
CA ARG A 41 -27.37 -0.14 -11.50
C ARG A 41 -26.77 1.20 -11.96
N PRO A 42 -25.72 1.71 -11.30
CA PRO A 42 -25.00 2.91 -11.74
C PRO A 42 -24.53 2.83 -13.20
N ARG A 43 -24.19 1.62 -13.66
CA ARG A 43 -23.99 1.30 -15.07
C ARG A 43 -24.75 0.03 -15.40
N ARG A 44 -25.60 0.07 -16.42
CA ARG A 44 -26.40 -1.10 -16.85
C ARG A 44 -25.56 -2.32 -17.22
N SER A 45 -24.33 -2.11 -17.70
CA SER A 45 -23.38 -3.16 -18.06
C SER A 45 -22.70 -3.83 -16.86
N TRP A 46 -22.86 -3.30 -15.64
CA TRP A 46 -22.27 -3.93 -14.46
C TRP A 46 -23.05 -5.18 -14.07
N GLY A 47 -22.33 -6.21 -13.65
CA GLY A 47 -22.91 -7.38 -13.00
C GLY A 47 -23.45 -7.04 -11.60
N PHE A 48 -24.26 -7.96 -11.07
CA PHE A 48 -24.79 -7.89 -9.71
C PHE A 48 -23.67 -7.69 -8.68
N LEU A 49 -22.70 -8.61 -8.68
CA LEU A 49 -21.64 -8.64 -7.67
C LEU A 49 -20.83 -7.33 -7.67
N ARG A 50 -20.44 -6.84 -8.85
CA ARG A 50 -19.72 -5.56 -8.98
C ARG A 50 -20.52 -4.39 -8.38
N THR A 51 -21.81 -4.32 -8.65
CA THR A 51 -22.67 -3.24 -8.16
C THR A 51 -22.82 -3.31 -6.64
N PHE A 52 -23.10 -4.50 -6.11
CA PHE A 52 -23.22 -4.75 -4.68
C PHE A 52 -21.91 -4.41 -3.95
N THR A 53 -20.77 -4.87 -4.47
CA THR A 53 -19.44 -4.59 -3.92
C THR A 53 -19.17 -3.08 -3.84
N VAL A 54 -19.60 -2.30 -4.83
CA VAL A 54 -19.42 -0.83 -4.77
C VAL A 54 -20.23 -0.20 -3.64
N HIS A 55 -21.47 -0.65 -3.41
CA HIS A 55 -22.25 -0.18 -2.25
C HIS A 55 -21.58 -0.56 -0.93
N PHE A 56 -21.12 -1.81 -0.82
CA PHE A 56 -20.40 -2.30 0.35
C PHE A 56 -19.14 -1.48 0.64
N ILE A 57 -18.29 -1.24 -0.37
CA ILE A 57 -17.08 -0.42 -0.25
C ILE A 57 -17.42 1.00 0.21
N LYS A 58 -18.45 1.63 -0.38
CA LYS A 58 -18.86 2.98 0.02
C LYS A 58 -19.25 3.06 1.50
N ALA A 59 -19.96 2.07 2.02
CA ALA A 59 -20.38 2.08 3.42
C ALA A 59 -19.24 1.71 4.38
N PHE A 60 -18.55 0.59 4.13
CA PHE A 60 -17.61 0.01 5.09
C PHE A 60 -16.17 0.50 4.93
N ALA A 61 -15.74 0.87 3.72
CA ALA A 61 -14.38 1.37 3.49
C ALA A 61 -14.31 2.91 3.47
N ASN A 62 -15.40 3.60 3.11
CA ASN A 62 -15.41 5.06 3.06
C ASN A 62 -16.21 5.71 4.20
N GLU A 63 -17.48 5.38 4.39
CA GLU A 63 -18.29 6.10 5.39
C GLU A 63 -17.87 5.76 6.82
N MET A 64 -17.82 4.47 7.16
CA MET A 64 -17.55 3.99 8.50
C MET A 64 -16.18 4.46 9.05
N PRO A 65 -15.03 4.24 8.38
CA PRO A 65 -13.73 4.59 8.95
C PRO A 65 -13.58 6.10 9.16
N PHE A 66 -14.13 6.90 8.25
CA PHE A 66 -14.10 8.36 8.33
C PHE A 66 -15.08 8.94 9.36
N LYS A 67 -16.04 8.16 9.88
CA LYS A 67 -16.93 8.57 10.97
C LYS A 67 -16.40 8.18 12.35
N ILE A 68 -15.83 6.99 12.50
CA ILE A 68 -15.41 6.45 13.81
C ILE A 68 -13.90 6.33 14.01
N GLY A 69 -13.10 6.73 13.02
CA GLY A 69 -11.66 6.80 13.12
C GLY A 69 -10.97 5.44 13.24
N ILE A 70 -11.33 4.47 12.40
CA ILE A 70 -10.58 3.22 12.31
C ILE A 70 -9.36 3.46 11.43
N GLN A 71 -8.17 3.30 12.01
CA GLN A 71 -6.91 3.18 11.27
C GLN A 71 -6.63 1.69 11.05
N TRP A 72 -6.66 1.28 9.79
CA TRP A 72 -6.29 -0.09 9.38
C TRP A 72 -4.78 -0.13 9.16
N ALA A 73 -4.00 -0.13 10.24
CA ALA A 73 -2.55 -0.30 10.16
C ALA A 73 -2.17 -1.78 10.26
N GLY A 74 -1.06 -2.15 9.61
CA GLY A 74 -0.42 -3.45 9.80
C GLY A 74 0.05 -3.64 11.24
N GLY A 75 0.02 -4.88 11.73
CA GLY A 75 0.46 -5.24 13.08
C GLY A 75 1.15 -6.60 13.18
N GLY A 76 1.30 -7.32 12.06
CA GLY A 76 1.91 -8.64 12.01
C GLY A 76 3.44 -8.64 12.04
N SER A 77 4.09 -7.51 11.75
CA SER A 77 5.53 -7.45 11.44
C SER A 77 6.44 -8.08 12.50
N GLU A 78 6.21 -7.80 13.79
CA GLU A 78 7.04 -8.37 14.87
C GLU A 78 6.89 -9.90 14.94
N LYS A 79 5.64 -10.38 14.85
CA LYS A 79 5.34 -11.82 14.84
C LYS A 79 5.90 -12.50 13.59
N ASP A 80 5.77 -11.86 12.43
CA ASP A 80 6.23 -12.40 11.16
C ASP A 80 7.77 -12.46 11.09
N SER A 81 8.45 -11.56 11.80
CA SER A 81 9.90 -11.54 11.91
C SER A 81 10.50 -12.76 12.62
N ALA A 82 9.70 -13.49 13.41
CA ALA A 82 10.11 -14.73 14.05
C ALA A 82 10.24 -15.90 13.05
N HIS A 83 9.52 -15.83 11.92
CA HIS A 83 9.47 -16.89 10.90
C HIS A 83 9.64 -16.35 9.47
N PRO A 84 10.73 -15.63 9.17
CA PRO A 84 10.87 -14.86 7.92
C PRO A 84 10.87 -15.74 6.66
N GLU A 85 11.34 -16.98 6.77
CA GLU A 85 11.34 -17.95 5.67
C GLU A 85 9.92 -18.40 5.28
N GLN A 86 8.96 -18.34 6.20
CA GLN A 86 7.56 -18.73 5.95
C GLN A 86 6.71 -17.54 5.51
N THR A 87 6.97 -16.37 6.11
CA THR A 87 6.19 -15.14 5.89
C THR A 87 6.73 -14.30 4.74
N GLY A 88 7.95 -14.58 4.28
CA GLY A 88 8.68 -13.74 3.33
C GLY A 88 9.19 -12.44 3.96
N PHE A 89 9.14 -12.32 5.29
CA PHE A 89 9.48 -11.10 6.02
C PHE A 89 10.94 -10.68 5.81
N ALA A 90 11.15 -9.37 5.76
CA ALA A 90 12.42 -8.69 5.61
C ALA A 90 12.45 -7.46 6.50
N TRP A 91 13.56 -7.26 7.19
CA TRP A 91 13.90 -5.94 7.70
C TRP A 91 14.66 -5.15 6.64
N VAL A 92 14.12 -4.01 6.24
CA VAL A 92 14.72 -3.06 5.30
C VAL A 92 15.55 -2.06 6.09
N ASN A 93 16.83 -1.98 5.77
CA ASN A 93 17.69 -0.95 6.35
C ASN A 93 17.30 0.43 5.80
N PRO A 94 17.44 1.50 6.60
CA PRO A 94 17.21 2.85 6.11
C PRO A 94 18.13 3.16 4.93
N VAL A 95 17.59 3.83 3.92
CA VAL A 95 18.42 4.41 2.84
C VAL A 95 19.49 5.34 3.43
N PRO A 96 20.74 5.31 2.94
CA PRO A 96 21.76 6.26 3.37
C PRO A 96 21.30 7.71 3.19
N GLU A 97 21.56 8.56 4.18
CA GLU A 97 21.18 9.99 4.12
C GLU A 97 21.78 10.72 2.91
N SER A 98 22.93 10.27 2.41
CA SER A 98 23.57 10.79 1.19
C SER A 98 22.74 10.58 -0.08
N LEU A 99 21.78 9.65 -0.07
CA LEU A 99 20.87 9.38 -1.18
C LEU A 99 19.52 10.06 -1.00
N VAL A 100 19.32 10.84 0.07
CA VAL A 100 18.19 11.75 0.26
C VAL A 100 18.70 13.16 -0.03
N VAL A 101 18.43 13.67 -1.24
CA VAL A 101 19.03 14.91 -1.76
C VAL A 101 17.99 15.92 -2.25
N GLY A 102 18.45 17.12 -2.59
CA GLY A 102 17.62 18.18 -3.17
C GLY A 102 16.47 18.62 -2.26
N GLU A 103 15.33 18.92 -2.88
CA GLU A 103 14.12 19.39 -2.18
C GLU A 103 13.63 18.37 -1.15
N ILE A 104 13.69 17.07 -1.46
CA ILE A 104 13.25 16.02 -0.53
C ILE A 104 14.08 16.03 0.75
N ASN A 105 15.40 16.23 0.67
CA ASN A 105 16.24 16.38 1.86
C ASN A 105 15.88 17.62 2.68
N SER A 106 15.69 18.75 2.00
CA SER A 106 15.33 20.02 2.66
C SER A 106 14.03 19.88 3.45
N VAL A 107 13.01 19.31 2.83
CA VAL A 107 11.70 19.11 3.47
C VAL A 107 11.77 18.01 4.53
N ALA A 108 12.51 16.93 4.30
CA ALA A 108 12.66 15.85 5.26
C ALA A 108 13.30 16.35 6.57
N ARG A 109 14.37 17.15 6.48
CA ARG A 109 15.01 17.77 7.65
C ARG A 109 14.09 18.76 8.37
N HIS A 110 13.28 19.52 7.64
CA HIS A 110 12.36 20.46 8.25
C HIS A 110 11.22 19.77 9.04
N ASN A 111 10.88 18.54 8.67
CA ASN A 111 9.77 17.78 9.26
C ASN A 111 10.24 16.59 10.11
N ASP A 112 11.51 16.53 10.50
CA ASP A 112 12.10 15.40 11.24
C ASP A 112 11.82 14.01 10.60
N ALA A 113 11.74 13.97 9.27
CA ALA A 113 11.43 12.78 8.48
C ALA A 113 12.71 11.98 8.15
N ALA A 114 13.39 11.49 9.18
CA ALA A 114 14.61 10.71 9.01
C ALA A 114 14.34 9.31 8.39
N PRO A 115 15.26 8.78 7.57
CA PRO A 115 15.27 7.37 7.19
C PRO A 115 15.25 6.48 8.43
N ALA A 116 14.38 5.47 8.43
CA ALA A 116 14.28 4.51 9.51
C ALA A 116 14.17 3.09 8.95
N ARG A 117 14.48 2.11 9.79
CA ARG A 117 14.30 0.70 9.45
C ARG A 117 12.81 0.42 9.25
N ALA A 118 12.46 -0.26 8.16
CA ALA A 118 11.08 -0.58 7.83
C ALA A 118 10.89 -2.10 7.67
N PRO A 119 9.71 -2.65 8.00
CA PRO A 119 9.35 -3.99 7.58
C PRO A 119 9.13 -4.07 6.06
N GLY A 120 9.28 -5.26 5.51
CA GLY A 120 8.90 -5.56 4.14
C GLY A 120 8.64 -7.04 3.94
N TYR A 121 7.96 -7.38 2.85
CA TYR A 121 7.52 -8.74 2.56
C TYR A 121 7.87 -9.12 1.13
N ARG A 122 8.58 -10.24 0.99
CA ARG A 122 9.06 -10.79 -0.27
C ARG A 122 8.11 -11.87 -0.75
N TYR A 123 7.74 -11.82 -2.02
CA TYR A 123 6.87 -12.78 -2.67
C TYR A 123 7.57 -13.37 -3.90
N ARG A 124 7.19 -14.60 -4.25
CA ARG A 124 7.67 -15.33 -5.43
C ARG A 124 6.50 -15.85 -6.23
N ALA A 125 6.66 -15.91 -7.55
CA ALA A 125 5.72 -16.61 -8.40
C ALA A 125 5.65 -18.11 -8.04
N PRO A 126 4.47 -18.76 -8.08
CA PRO A 126 4.29 -20.15 -7.61
C PRO A 126 5.22 -21.18 -8.27
N ASN A 127 5.62 -20.93 -9.52
CA ASN A 127 6.46 -21.85 -10.29
C ASN A 127 7.97 -21.60 -10.11
N GLN A 128 8.36 -20.63 -9.27
CA GLN A 128 9.75 -20.28 -9.02
C GLN A 128 10.27 -20.98 -7.77
N ARG A 129 11.43 -21.65 -7.89
CA ARG A 129 12.12 -22.30 -6.77
C ARG A 129 13.11 -21.33 -6.11
N GLY A 130 13.45 -21.62 -4.86
CA GLY A 130 14.48 -20.90 -4.13
C GLY A 130 13.95 -20.08 -2.96
N LYS A 131 14.87 -19.54 -2.16
CA LYS A 131 14.54 -18.81 -0.94
C LYS A 131 14.10 -17.37 -1.24
N HIS A 132 13.33 -16.78 -0.34
CA HIS A 132 12.86 -15.41 -0.50
C HIS A 132 13.98 -14.37 -0.45
N ASP A 133 15.07 -14.66 0.25
CA ASP A 133 16.23 -13.78 0.50
C ASP A 133 17.37 -13.92 -0.52
N GLN A 134 17.30 -14.89 -1.44
CA GLN A 134 18.39 -15.11 -2.40
C GLN A 134 18.59 -13.87 -3.29
N PRO A 135 19.84 -13.58 -3.70
CA PRO A 135 20.14 -12.53 -4.68
C PRO A 135 19.39 -12.70 -6.00
N ALA A 136 19.17 -11.60 -6.69
CA ALA A 136 18.51 -11.57 -7.99
C ALA A 136 19.33 -12.34 -9.03
N GLN A 137 18.64 -13.14 -9.84
CA GLN A 137 19.26 -13.79 -10.99
C GLN A 137 19.40 -12.80 -12.16
N ASN A 138 20.32 -13.06 -13.08
CA ASN A 138 20.51 -12.17 -14.23
C ASN A 138 19.23 -12.11 -15.08
N GLY A 139 18.71 -10.90 -15.28
CA GLY A 139 17.46 -10.66 -16.00
C GLY A 139 16.17 -10.94 -15.20
N GLU A 140 16.28 -11.37 -13.94
CA GLU A 140 15.11 -11.54 -13.06
C GLU A 140 14.48 -10.18 -12.79
N ARG A 141 13.14 -10.10 -12.93
CA ARG A 141 12.38 -8.89 -12.67
C ARG A 141 11.59 -9.00 -11.39
N THR A 142 11.51 -7.87 -10.68
CA THR A 142 10.75 -7.74 -9.45
C THR A 142 9.86 -6.52 -9.49
N THR A 143 8.80 -6.57 -8.70
CA THR A 143 7.99 -5.41 -8.40
C THR A 143 8.31 -4.85 -7.02
N HIS A 144 8.37 -3.53 -6.90
CA HIS A 144 8.40 -2.79 -5.63
C HIS A 144 7.02 -2.22 -5.35
N HIS A 145 6.37 -2.69 -4.29
CA HIS A 145 4.96 -2.45 -3.99
C HIS A 145 4.76 -1.60 -2.72
N PRO A 146 4.75 -0.26 -2.84
CA PRO A 146 4.09 0.58 -1.86
C PRO A 146 2.56 0.36 -1.91
N HIS A 147 2.02 -0.03 -0.77
CA HIS A 147 0.61 -0.35 -0.58
C HIS A 147 -0.26 0.94 -0.63
N GLY A 148 -1.50 0.89 -1.12
CA GLY A 148 -2.47 1.99 -1.01
C GLY A 148 -3.10 2.12 0.38
N GLY A 149 -3.87 3.20 0.58
CA GLY A 149 -4.61 3.47 1.82
C GLY A 149 -4.53 4.93 2.29
N ALA A 150 -4.51 5.86 1.33
CA ALA A 150 -4.44 7.30 1.53
C ALA A 150 -3.23 7.77 2.38
N HIS A 151 -2.15 6.98 2.42
CA HIS A 151 -0.98 7.18 3.29
C HIS A 151 -1.25 7.13 4.80
N ILE A 152 -2.49 6.82 5.22
CA ILE A 152 -2.95 6.82 6.63
C ILE A 152 -3.46 5.44 7.09
N SER A 153 -3.52 4.48 6.18
CA SER A 153 -4.01 3.13 6.39
C SER A 153 -3.41 2.18 5.35
N GLY A 154 -3.68 0.89 5.50
CA GLY A 154 -3.14 -0.16 4.64
C GLY A 154 -1.98 -0.87 5.31
N SER A 155 -1.49 -1.91 4.64
CA SER A 155 -0.34 -2.68 5.09
C SER A 155 0.24 -3.53 3.97
N ALA A 156 1.56 -3.76 4.04
CA ALA A 156 2.28 -4.74 3.23
C ALA A 156 2.23 -6.15 3.84
N ASP A 157 1.69 -6.31 5.06
CA ASP A 157 1.42 -7.60 5.73
C ASP A 157 0.81 -8.61 4.74
N PRO A 158 1.22 -9.89 4.74
CA PRO A 158 0.70 -10.93 3.84
C PRO A 158 -0.81 -11.15 3.88
N LYS A 159 -1.49 -10.65 4.92
CA LYS A 159 -2.96 -10.66 5.08
C LYS A 159 -3.60 -9.31 4.73
N GLY A 160 -2.79 -8.34 4.33
CA GLY A 160 -3.19 -7.02 3.90
C GLY A 160 -4.07 -7.05 2.64
N PHE A 161 -4.91 -6.03 2.50
CA PHE A 161 -5.95 -5.96 1.48
C PHE A 161 -5.41 -6.00 0.03
N GLN A 162 -4.17 -5.54 -0.20
CA GLN A 162 -3.57 -5.42 -1.53
C GLN A 162 -2.71 -6.62 -1.94
N VAL A 163 -2.43 -7.54 -1.02
CA VAL A 163 -1.65 -8.75 -1.31
C VAL A 163 -2.28 -9.64 -2.37
N PRO A 164 -3.63 -9.81 -2.47
CA PRO A 164 -4.24 -10.53 -3.57
C PRO A 164 -3.84 -9.99 -4.96
N THR A 165 -3.66 -8.67 -5.10
CA THR A 165 -3.19 -8.07 -6.36
C THR A 165 -1.75 -8.46 -6.66
N ILE A 166 -0.86 -8.43 -5.65
CA ILE A 166 0.53 -8.87 -5.79
C ILE A 166 0.60 -10.34 -6.23
N ARG A 167 -0.18 -11.20 -5.57
CA ARG A 167 -0.26 -12.64 -5.90
C ARG A 167 -0.78 -12.87 -7.30
N ALA A 168 -1.86 -12.18 -7.69
CA ALA A 168 -2.43 -12.28 -9.02
C ALA A 168 -1.40 -11.88 -10.10
N ILE A 169 -0.66 -10.78 -9.92
CA ILE A 169 0.42 -10.39 -10.85
C ILE A 169 1.46 -11.50 -10.99
N LEU A 170 1.92 -12.06 -9.87
CA LEU A 170 2.92 -13.13 -9.87
C LEU A 170 2.40 -14.43 -10.50
N GLU A 171 1.12 -14.75 -10.31
CA GLU A 171 0.47 -15.93 -10.89
C GLU A 171 0.27 -15.76 -12.40
N THR A 172 -0.29 -14.63 -12.84
CA THR A 172 -0.69 -14.43 -14.25
C THR A 172 0.44 -13.93 -15.13
N SER A 173 1.53 -13.42 -14.56
CA SER A 173 2.61 -12.76 -15.31
C SER A 173 4.00 -13.25 -14.90
N SER A 174 4.11 -14.49 -14.40
CA SER A 174 5.36 -15.12 -13.95
C SER A 174 6.48 -15.16 -15.01
N THR A 175 6.14 -15.11 -16.30
CA THR A 175 7.11 -15.01 -17.41
C THR A 175 7.73 -13.62 -17.54
N VAL A 176 7.09 -12.58 -16.99
CA VAL A 176 7.54 -11.19 -17.02
C VAL A 176 8.07 -10.75 -15.66
N VAL A 177 7.40 -11.10 -14.57
CA VAL A 177 7.76 -10.72 -13.20
C VAL A 177 7.82 -11.97 -12.33
N GLN A 178 8.97 -12.24 -11.73
CA GLN A 178 9.19 -13.46 -10.95
C GLN A 178 9.07 -13.22 -9.44
N ARG A 179 9.34 -11.98 -9.01
CA ARG A 179 9.35 -11.57 -7.60
C ARG A 179 8.51 -10.32 -7.37
N ALA A 180 8.05 -10.18 -6.14
CA ALA A 180 7.50 -8.93 -5.66
C ALA A 180 8.03 -8.65 -4.27
N PHE A 181 8.12 -7.37 -3.95
CA PHE A 181 8.51 -6.89 -2.66
C PHE A 181 7.53 -5.81 -2.25
N ALA A 182 6.87 -5.96 -1.12
CA ALA A 182 5.98 -4.96 -0.55
C ALA A 182 6.65 -4.31 0.65
N VAL A 183 6.75 -2.99 0.67
CA VAL A 183 7.35 -2.24 1.78
C VAL A 183 6.26 -1.77 2.74
N GLU A 184 6.45 -2.02 4.02
CA GLU A 184 5.60 -1.50 5.09
C GLU A 184 6.07 -0.08 5.45
N TYR A 185 5.67 0.90 4.63
CA TYR A 185 6.03 2.28 4.87
C TYR A 185 5.24 2.87 6.04
N ARG A 186 5.85 3.80 6.77
CA ARG A 186 5.21 4.44 7.91
C ARG A 186 4.04 5.31 7.47
N LEU A 187 2.90 5.15 8.15
CA LEU A 187 1.65 5.83 7.86
C LEU A 187 1.58 7.19 8.57
N ALA A 188 1.10 8.20 7.84
CA ALA A 188 0.86 9.53 8.37
C ALA A 188 -0.32 9.52 9.35
N SER A 189 -0.21 10.33 10.40
CA SER A 189 -1.28 10.60 11.35
C SER A 189 -1.24 12.06 11.75
N SER A 190 -2.40 12.69 11.90
CA SER A 190 -2.54 14.10 12.28
C SER A 190 -3.84 14.32 13.06
N ALA A 191 -4.06 15.55 13.54
CA ALA A 191 -5.25 15.91 14.30
C ALA A 191 -6.54 15.43 13.59
N PRO A 192 -7.46 14.75 14.30
CA PRO A 192 -7.57 14.64 15.76
C PRO A 192 -6.79 13.48 16.41
N PHE A 193 -6.00 12.73 15.64
CA PHE A 193 -5.12 11.67 16.16
C PHE A 193 -3.74 12.24 16.54
N PRO A 194 -2.91 11.51 17.31
CA PRO A 194 -1.53 11.89 17.55
C PRO A 194 -0.79 12.12 16.23
N ALA A 195 -0.03 13.22 16.14
CA ALA A 195 0.77 13.52 14.96
C ALA A 195 1.91 12.51 14.84
N ALA A 196 2.07 11.91 13.66
CA ALA A 196 3.15 10.98 13.36
C ALA A 196 3.42 10.91 11.86
N ASN A 197 4.68 10.64 11.49
CA ASN A 197 5.13 10.34 10.13
C ASN A 197 4.64 11.38 9.09
N PRO A 198 5.16 12.62 9.14
CA PRO A 198 4.70 13.71 8.28
C PRO A 198 4.93 13.42 6.79
N PHE A 199 4.33 14.30 5.98
CA PHE A 199 4.45 14.30 4.53
C PHE A 199 5.93 14.13 4.12
N LEU A 200 6.24 13.09 3.33
CA LEU A 200 7.55 12.57 2.89
C LEU A 200 8.11 11.34 3.61
N VAL A 201 7.70 11.03 4.84
CA VAL A 201 8.20 9.82 5.52
C VAL A 201 7.95 8.55 4.68
N ALA A 202 6.73 8.42 4.14
CA ALA A 202 6.39 7.31 3.26
C ALA A 202 7.29 7.24 2.00
N LEU A 203 7.70 8.37 1.45
CA LEU A 203 8.58 8.42 0.27
C LEU A 203 9.99 7.94 0.63
N VAL A 204 10.51 8.33 1.80
CA VAL A 204 11.82 7.89 2.30
C VAL A 204 11.82 6.38 2.59
N ASP A 205 10.74 5.86 3.14
CA ASP A 205 10.59 4.42 3.37
C ASP A 205 10.45 3.64 2.06
N ALA A 206 9.70 4.17 1.10
CA ALA A 206 9.62 3.59 -0.25
C ALA A 206 10.97 3.61 -0.97
N LEU A 207 11.76 4.67 -0.81
CA LEU A 207 13.13 4.75 -1.31
C LEU A 207 14.03 3.72 -0.64
N SER A 208 13.89 3.51 0.68
CA SER A 208 14.62 2.46 1.42
C SER A 208 14.29 1.06 0.89
N GLY A 209 13.02 0.79 0.58
CA GLY A 209 12.61 -0.47 -0.05
C GLY A 209 13.18 -0.64 -1.48
N TYR A 210 13.28 0.45 -2.25
CA TYR A 210 13.90 0.40 -3.57
C TYR A 210 15.42 0.16 -3.49
N TYR A 211 16.09 0.86 -2.58
CA TYR A 211 17.51 0.68 -2.27
C TYR A 211 17.80 -0.75 -1.82
N TYR A 212 16.95 -1.33 -0.97
CA TYR A 212 17.02 -2.73 -0.56
C TYR A 212 16.97 -3.71 -1.75
N LEU A 213 16.11 -3.46 -2.74
CA LEU A 213 16.06 -4.30 -3.94
C LEU A 213 17.36 -4.22 -4.76
N VAL A 214 17.93 -3.02 -4.89
CA VAL A 214 19.13 -2.79 -5.70
C VAL A 214 20.39 -3.30 -4.99
N GLU A 215 20.65 -2.85 -3.77
CA GLU A 215 21.91 -3.11 -3.08
C GLU A 215 21.91 -4.46 -2.34
N ASP A 216 20.84 -4.77 -1.61
CA ASP A 216 20.82 -5.97 -0.78
C ASP A 216 20.41 -7.22 -1.57
N LEU A 217 19.49 -7.08 -2.54
CA LEU A 217 19.05 -8.17 -3.41
C LEU A 217 19.70 -8.17 -4.80
N GLY A 218 20.46 -7.15 -5.19
CA GLY A 218 21.22 -7.15 -6.44
C GLY A 218 20.37 -7.02 -7.71
N PHE A 219 19.13 -6.52 -7.62
CA PHE A 219 18.34 -6.25 -8.82
C PHE A 219 18.93 -5.07 -9.59
N LYS A 220 19.11 -5.25 -10.90
CA LYS A 220 19.37 -4.11 -11.78
C LYS A 220 18.15 -3.18 -11.78
N PRO A 221 18.31 -1.86 -11.62
CA PRO A 221 17.22 -0.88 -11.64
C PRO A 221 16.23 -1.04 -12.80
N GLU A 222 16.74 -1.31 -14.00
CA GLU A 222 15.95 -1.58 -15.23
C GLU A 222 15.03 -2.81 -15.16
N ASN A 223 15.26 -3.71 -14.20
CA ASN A 223 14.45 -4.90 -13.93
C ASN A 223 13.49 -4.72 -12.75
N ILE A 224 13.47 -3.54 -12.12
CA ILE A 224 12.54 -3.20 -11.05
C ILE A 224 11.35 -2.44 -11.65
N ILE A 225 10.15 -2.91 -11.36
CA ILE A 225 8.88 -2.25 -11.68
C ILE A 225 8.32 -1.67 -10.38
N VAL A 226 8.15 -0.35 -10.28
CA VAL A 226 7.46 0.21 -9.09
C VAL A 226 5.97 0.16 -9.34
N ALA A 227 5.26 -0.60 -8.51
CA ALA A 227 3.87 -0.96 -8.70
C ALA A 227 3.04 -0.53 -7.49
N GLY A 228 1.92 0.14 -7.67
CA GLY A 228 1.15 0.63 -6.53
C GLY A 228 -0.30 0.95 -6.86
N ASP A 229 -1.16 0.85 -5.86
CA ASP A 229 -2.58 1.14 -5.97
C ASP A 229 -2.96 2.41 -5.19
N SER A 230 -3.86 3.24 -5.72
CA SER A 230 -4.34 4.45 -5.02
C SER A 230 -3.17 5.35 -4.54
N SER A 231 -3.04 5.58 -3.24
CA SER A 231 -1.91 6.32 -2.64
C SER A 231 -0.56 5.62 -2.80
N GLY A 232 -0.53 4.29 -2.91
CA GLY A 232 0.66 3.54 -3.28
C GLY A 232 1.08 3.81 -4.72
N GLY A 233 0.12 4.00 -5.63
CA GLY A 233 0.37 4.47 -6.99
C GLY A 233 0.94 5.88 -7.03
N HIS A 234 0.43 6.80 -6.20
CA HIS A 234 1.05 8.10 -5.97
C HIS A 234 2.51 7.95 -5.50
N LEU A 235 2.75 7.06 -4.53
CA LEU A 235 4.08 6.85 -3.97
C LEU A 235 5.06 6.27 -5.02
N ALA A 236 4.58 5.39 -5.90
CA ALA A 236 5.34 4.87 -7.03
C ALA A 236 5.78 5.98 -8.00
N VAL A 237 4.86 6.90 -8.33
CA VAL A 237 5.16 8.07 -9.17
C VAL A 237 6.11 9.02 -8.44
N ALA A 238 5.87 9.33 -7.17
CA ALA A 238 6.69 10.22 -6.37
C ALA A 238 8.14 9.70 -6.24
N LEU A 239 8.31 8.41 -5.96
CA LEU A 239 9.61 7.74 -5.90
C LEU A 239 10.34 7.82 -7.24
N THR A 240 9.65 7.52 -8.34
CA THR A 240 10.26 7.55 -9.67
C THR A 240 10.65 8.97 -10.07
N ARG A 241 9.78 9.96 -9.81
CA ARG A 241 10.08 11.37 -10.03
C ARG A 241 11.28 11.82 -9.20
N TYR A 242 11.37 11.38 -7.94
CA TYR A 242 12.51 11.65 -7.09
C TYR A 242 13.81 11.10 -7.68
N LEU A 243 13.84 9.82 -8.06
CA LEU A 243 15.03 9.18 -8.66
C LEU A 243 15.48 9.88 -9.96
N VAL A 244 14.52 10.27 -10.82
CA VAL A 244 14.79 11.04 -12.04
C VAL A 244 15.42 12.40 -11.72
N GLY A 245 14.80 13.16 -10.81
CA GLY A 245 15.24 14.51 -10.49
C GLY A 245 16.55 14.57 -9.69
N ALA A 246 16.77 13.59 -8.81
CA ALA A 246 17.98 13.48 -8.00
C ALA A 246 19.19 12.99 -8.79
N ALA A 247 18.97 12.25 -9.89
CA ALA A 247 20.01 11.73 -10.78
C ALA A 247 21.18 11.05 -10.05
N ILE A 248 20.84 10.21 -9.06
CA ILE A 248 21.79 9.54 -8.17
C ILE A 248 22.53 8.45 -8.96
N SER A 249 23.84 8.59 -9.15
CA SER A 249 24.62 7.66 -9.98
C SER A 249 24.62 6.21 -9.46
N SER A 250 24.51 6.02 -8.14
CA SER A 250 24.44 4.70 -7.52
C SER A 250 23.02 4.10 -7.49
N LEU A 251 21.98 4.88 -7.82
CA LEU A 251 20.60 4.43 -7.71
C LEU A 251 19.78 4.95 -8.89
N ALA A 252 19.89 4.25 -10.01
CA ALA A 252 19.20 4.60 -11.24
C ALA A 252 17.68 4.43 -11.13
N THR A 253 16.96 4.94 -12.12
CA THR A 253 15.49 4.87 -12.17
C THR A 253 14.97 3.45 -12.46
N PRO A 254 13.76 3.09 -11.97
CA PRO A 254 13.13 1.82 -12.30
C PRO A 254 12.86 1.68 -13.80
N GLY A 255 12.79 0.43 -14.27
CA GLY A 255 12.50 0.14 -15.68
C GLY A 255 11.05 0.40 -16.10
N ALA A 256 10.10 0.36 -15.15
CA ALA A 256 8.70 0.64 -15.43
C ALA A 256 7.90 1.04 -14.18
N LEU A 257 6.70 1.57 -14.44
CA LEU A 257 5.65 1.84 -13.46
C LEU A 257 4.42 0.98 -13.76
N PHE A 258 3.80 0.42 -12.73
CA PHE A 258 2.49 -0.25 -12.82
C PHE A 258 1.51 0.42 -11.85
N LEU A 259 0.59 1.23 -12.36
CA LEU A 259 -0.24 2.12 -11.54
C LEU A 259 -1.70 1.67 -11.57
N HIS A 260 -2.23 1.25 -10.43
CA HIS A 260 -3.62 0.82 -10.31
C HIS A 260 -4.49 1.89 -9.63
N SER A 261 -5.24 2.65 -10.43
CA SER A 261 -6.08 3.77 -9.96
C SER A 261 -5.31 4.75 -9.06
N PRO A 262 -4.18 5.34 -9.51
CA PRO A 262 -3.33 6.17 -8.67
C PRO A 262 -4.02 7.47 -8.25
N ALA A 263 -3.79 7.91 -7.01
CA ALA A 263 -4.27 9.19 -6.50
C ALA A 263 -3.35 10.32 -6.97
N MET A 264 -3.68 10.97 -8.08
CA MET A 264 -2.84 12.01 -8.71
C MET A 264 -3.48 13.41 -8.73
N ASP A 265 -4.75 13.52 -8.34
CA ASP A 265 -5.53 14.76 -8.12
C ASP A 265 -6.72 14.44 -7.19
#